data_AF-A0A849M7R8-F1
#
_entry.id   AF-A0A849M7R8-F1
#
_cell.length_a   1.000
_cell.length_b   1.000
_cell.length_c   1.000
_cell.angle_alpha   90.00
_cell.angle_beta   90.00
_cell.angle_gamma   90.00
#
_symmetry.space_group_name_H-M   'P 1'
#
loop_
_entity.id
_entity.type
_entity.pdbx_description
1 polymer ?
#
loop_
_entity_poly.entity_id
_entity_poly.type
_entity_poly.pdbx_seq_one_letter_code
_entity_poly.pdbx_strand_id
1 'polypeptide(L)'
;MTSSNVFALVVDHLNQSNLRYCLLRTDESNPFSESELDVLVHPNDSALFDSIVKEAGFILWKSRDVLKKKVYAIYTENKLLLIDVHFAMIQNGIEYLSLEGIFDRRIKNDMFYTLSREDSFLHYFYHNLLGKSHIQVKHLPIIKKLINSGLNWEYIETKIKSPKIKNIVDQFIKAPDKFSEPSDQTIKFCNEVRSIFLTSFSNRFRVWYLKNIIRKFNRNKGVHFAFMGVDGAGKSSLIETLDNNLKDVKGVKHRIVYMGPWGHSLSPWHKWVLNKQISLPAENEKKSIFKKFKQQLKGLTYYSSIFLELWYRYFKLVRPSIKKGQIVLSDRYVYDLRHIYKKRPVKGFRFARFFICKFFPKPDNVVFLYNEPKVIVERKPQLDAQSIKMFQDYYRDTLKNYEHQQILTDRSPGILAEETLSKLMALLLNRN
;
A
#
# COMPACT_ATOMS: atom_id res chain seq x y z
N MET A 1 1.91 -21.70 5.93
CA MET A 1 0.60 -21.82 6.62
C MET A 1 -0.36 -21.11 5.70
N THR A 2 -1.32 -21.85 5.13
CA THR A 2 -2.19 -21.29 4.08
C THR A 2 -2.98 -20.10 4.61
N SER A 3 -3.39 -19.18 3.72
CA SER A 3 -4.14 -17.98 4.11
C SER A 3 -5.40 -18.29 4.94
N SER A 4 -6.11 -19.37 4.59
CA SER A 4 -7.29 -19.83 5.33
C SER A 4 -6.93 -20.41 6.71
N ASN A 5 -5.74 -20.99 6.86
CA ASN A 5 -5.27 -21.50 8.16
C ASN A 5 -4.93 -20.35 9.13
N VAL A 6 -4.48 -19.19 8.63
CA VAL A 6 -4.14 -18.05 9.51
C VAL A 6 -5.40 -17.39 10.08
N PHE A 7 -6.45 -17.18 9.27
CA PHE A 7 -7.72 -16.66 9.80
C PHE A 7 -8.42 -17.66 10.70
N ALA A 8 -8.40 -18.96 10.36
CA ALA A 8 -8.92 -20.00 11.24
C ALA A 8 -8.23 -19.99 12.61
N LEU A 9 -6.89 -19.91 12.65
CA LEU A 9 -6.12 -19.80 13.90
C LEU A 9 -6.55 -18.58 14.73
N VAL A 10 -6.71 -17.41 14.11
CA VAL A 10 -7.19 -16.22 14.82
C VAL A 10 -8.56 -16.48 15.41
N VAL A 11 -9.51 -17.00 14.62
CA VAL A 11 -10.88 -17.28 15.06
C VAL A 11 -10.91 -18.34 16.17
N ASP A 12 -10.07 -19.36 16.11
CA ASP A 12 -9.95 -20.37 17.17
C ASP A 12 -9.49 -19.74 18.49
N HIS A 13 -8.48 -18.86 18.45
CA HIS A 13 -8.08 -18.11 19.64
C HIS A 13 -9.18 -17.16 20.13
N LEU A 14 -9.94 -16.53 19.23
CA LEU A 14 -11.10 -15.71 19.61
C LEU A 14 -12.17 -16.55 20.33
N ASN A 15 -12.45 -17.77 19.85
CA ASN A 15 -13.41 -18.70 20.46
C ASN A 15 -12.96 -19.20 21.83
N GLN A 16 -11.66 -19.45 22.00
CA GLN A 16 -11.07 -19.89 23.28
C GLN A 16 -10.96 -18.73 24.28
N SER A 17 -10.97 -17.50 23.80
CA SER A 17 -11.01 -16.31 24.64
C SER A 17 -12.44 -15.94 25.05
N ASN A 18 -12.60 -15.28 26.20
CA ASN A 18 -13.90 -14.73 26.62
C ASN A 18 -14.21 -13.39 25.93
N LEU A 19 -13.96 -13.30 24.61
CA LEU A 19 -14.16 -12.10 23.80
C LEU A 19 -15.59 -12.03 23.26
N ARG A 20 -16.17 -10.83 23.29
CA ARG A 20 -17.41 -10.54 22.57
C ARG A 20 -17.07 -10.07 21.16
N TYR A 21 -17.20 -10.97 20.20
CA TYR A 21 -16.99 -10.68 18.79
C TYR A 21 -18.06 -11.30 17.90
N CYS A 22 -18.21 -10.75 16.69
CA CYS A 22 -18.97 -11.33 15.59
C CYS A 22 -18.18 -11.14 14.29
N LEU A 23 -18.11 -12.17 13.44
CA LEU A 23 -17.70 -11.99 12.06
C LEU A 23 -18.80 -11.26 11.29
N LEU A 24 -18.41 -10.32 10.44
CA LEU A 24 -19.31 -9.53 9.61
C LEU A 24 -19.21 -10.01 8.16
N ARG A 25 -20.37 -10.11 7.50
CA ARG A 25 -20.48 -10.37 6.06
C ARG A 25 -19.86 -11.70 5.60
N THR A 26 -19.74 -12.67 6.50
CA THR A 26 -19.13 -13.98 6.26
C THR A 26 -20.14 -14.95 5.65
N ASP A 27 -19.72 -15.69 4.62
CA ASP A 27 -20.46 -16.83 4.08
C ASP A 27 -20.12 -18.09 4.90
N GLU A 28 -21.15 -18.79 5.39
CA GLU A 28 -20.99 -20.04 6.14
C GLU A 28 -20.26 -21.12 5.33
N SER A 29 -20.43 -21.12 4.01
CA SER A 29 -19.80 -22.11 3.12
C SER A 29 -18.31 -21.84 2.90
N ASN A 30 -17.84 -20.61 3.10
CA ASN A 30 -16.45 -20.25 2.84
C ASN A 30 -15.96 -19.03 3.65
N PRO A 31 -15.84 -19.16 4.98
CA PRO A 31 -15.65 -18.03 5.88
C PRO A 31 -14.28 -17.35 5.76
N PHE A 32 -13.28 -18.05 5.19
CA PHE A 32 -11.87 -17.63 5.18
C PHE A 32 -11.22 -17.65 3.79
N SER A 33 -12.01 -17.62 2.70
CA SER A 33 -11.46 -17.59 1.34
C SER A 33 -10.99 -16.23 0.87
N GLU A 34 -11.49 -15.16 1.49
CA GLU A 34 -11.15 -13.81 1.08
C GLU A 34 -9.82 -13.35 1.70
N SER A 35 -9.20 -12.34 1.09
CA SER A 35 -8.01 -11.68 1.64
C SER A 35 -8.32 -10.75 2.82
N GLU A 36 -9.59 -10.63 3.20
CA GLU A 36 -10.11 -9.67 4.18
C GLU A 36 -11.08 -10.39 5.13
N LEU A 37 -10.94 -10.14 6.43
CA LEU A 37 -11.83 -10.61 7.47
C LEU A 37 -12.41 -9.40 8.21
N ASP A 38 -13.72 -9.19 8.12
CA ASP A 38 -14.39 -8.14 8.89
C ASP A 38 -14.87 -8.68 10.24
N VAL A 39 -14.47 -8.03 11.32
CA VAL A 39 -14.80 -8.45 12.68
C VAL A 39 -15.38 -7.29 13.47
N LEU A 40 -16.53 -7.50 14.08
CA LEU A 40 -17.06 -6.62 15.12
C LEU A 40 -16.58 -7.11 16.48
N VAL A 41 -15.98 -6.23 17.28
CA VAL A 41 -15.47 -6.53 18.62
C VAL A 41 -16.04 -5.51 19.60
N HIS A 42 -16.43 -5.97 20.79
CA HIS A 42 -16.89 -5.06 21.83
C HIS A 42 -15.75 -4.09 22.23
N PRO A 43 -15.99 -2.77 22.41
CA PRO A 43 -14.93 -1.81 22.69
C PRO A 43 -14.05 -2.15 23.91
N ASN A 44 -14.66 -2.66 24.98
CA ASN A 44 -13.96 -3.05 26.22
C ASN A 44 -12.99 -4.23 26.01
N ASP A 45 -13.15 -4.94 24.90
CA ASP A 45 -12.41 -6.15 24.58
C ASP A 45 -11.28 -5.88 23.57
N SER A 46 -11.08 -4.62 23.16
CA SER A 46 -10.10 -4.24 22.14
C SER A 46 -8.66 -4.63 22.51
N ALA A 47 -8.25 -4.51 23.77
CA ALA A 47 -6.87 -4.79 24.16
C ALA A 47 -6.56 -6.28 24.05
N LEU A 48 -7.50 -7.13 24.46
CA LEU A 48 -7.37 -8.59 24.35
C LEU A 48 -7.40 -9.03 22.88
N PHE A 49 -8.30 -8.46 22.07
CA PHE A 49 -8.31 -8.70 20.63
C PHE A 49 -6.96 -8.32 19.98
N ASP A 50 -6.41 -7.16 20.33
CA ASP A 50 -5.12 -6.68 19.84
C ASP A 50 -3.98 -7.68 20.18
N SER A 51 -4.02 -8.33 21.35
CA SER A 51 -3.04 -9.37 21.72
C SER A 51 -3.15 -10.59 20.82
N ILE A 52 -4.35 -11.14 20.66
CA ILE A 52 -4.62 -12.36 19.89
C ILE A 52 -4.17 -12.21 18.43
N VAL A 53 -4.53 -11.11 17.77
CA VAL A 53 -4.13 -10.91 16.36
C VAL A 53 -2.62 -10.69 16.21
N LYS A 54 -1.96 -10.04 17.18
CA LYS A 54 -0.50 -9.86 17.16
C LYS A 54 0.24 -11.16 17.41
N GLU A 55 -0.25 -12.02 18.30
CA GLU A 55 0.28 -13.37 18.53
C GLU A 55 0.16 -14.24 17.28
N ALA A 56 -0.90 -14.06 16.48
CA ALA A 56 -1.04 -14.68 15.16
C ALA A 56 -0.15 -14.03 14.07
N GLY A 57 0.69 -13.06 14.42
CA GLY A 57 1.65 -12.41 13.51
C GLY A 57 1.12 -11.21 12.73
N PHE A 58 -0.11 -10.75 12.99
CA PHE A 58 -0.62 -9.54 12.35
C PHE A 58 -0.02 -8.27 12.98
N ILE A 59 0.19 -7.28 12.13
CA ILE A 59 0.69 -5.95 12.53
C ILE A 59 -0.45 -4.95 12.41
N LEU A 60 -0.56 -4.04 13.37
CA LEU A 60 -1.51 -2.92 13.28
C LEU A 60 -1.11 -2.03 12.10
N TRP A 61 -1.86 -2.09 11.02
CA TRP A 61 -1.52 -1.37 9.79
C TRP A 61 -2.16 0.02 9.72
N LYS A 62 -3.38 0.18 10.25
CA LYS A 62 -4.08 1.47 10.32
C LYS A 62 -4.93 1.54 11.58
N SER A 63 -4.71 2.56 12.41
CA SER A 63 -5.71 2.95 13.42
C SER A 63 -6.55 4.11 12.91
N ARG A 64 -7.87 3.97 12.98
CA ARG A 64 -8.84 5.01 12.61
C ARG A 64 -9.79 5.24 13.77
N ASP A 65 -9.28 5.81 14.85
CA ASP A 65 -9.99 5.97 16.13
C ASP A 65 -11.35 6.68 15.95
N VAL A 66 -11.40 7.69 15.08
CA VAL A 66 -12.65 8.43 14.76
C VAL A 66 -13.70 7.55 14.10
N LEU A 67 -13.27 6.55 13.32
CA LEU A 67 -14.16 5.55 12.74
C LEU A 67 -14.44 4.40 13.70
N LYS A 68 -13.80 4.37 14.88
CA LYS A 68 -13.77 3.22 15.80
C LYS A 68 -13.37 1.95 15.05
N LYS A 69 -12.33 2.05 14.22
CA LYS A 69 -11.82 0.93 13.41
C LYS A 69 -10.31 0.80 13.52
N LYS A 70 -9.84 -0.44 13.53
CA LYS A 70 -8.43 -0.80 13.34
C LYS A 70 -8.34 -1.76 12.15
N VAL A 71 -7.24 -1.67 11.41
CA VAL A 71 -6.92 -2.61 10.33
C VAL A 71 -5.62 -3.28 10.69
N TYR A 72 -5.66 -4.59 10.79
CA TYR A 72 -4.50 -5.45 10.98
C TYR A 72 -4.11 -6.07 9.65
N ALA A 73 -2.82 -6.27 9.43
CA ALA A 73 -2.33 -6.86 8.19
C ALA A 73 -1.17 -7.83 8.46
N ILE A 74 -1.13 -8.90 7.67
CA ILE A 74 0.01 -9.80 7.56
C ILE A 74 0.23 -10.11 6.08
N TYR A 75 1.49 -10.27 5.69
CA TYR A 75 1.85 -10.72 4.36
C TYR A 75 2.40 -12.14 4.44
N THR A 76 1.72 -13.09 3.82
CA THR A 76 2.09 -14.52 3.84
C THR A 76 1.71 -15.16 2.50
N GLU A 77 2.54 -16.08 2.00
CA GLU A 77 2.28 -16.84 0.76
C GLU A 77 1.87 -15.95 -0.43
N ASN A 78 2.61 -14.85 -0.62
CA ASN A 78 2.35 -13.81 -1.62
C ASN A 78 0.99 -13.09 -1.51
N LYS A 79 0.24 -13.28 -0.42
CA LYS A 79 -1.05 -12.64 -0.17
C LYS A 79 -0.96 -11.68 0.99
N LEU A 80 -1.57 -10.51 0.82
CA LEU A 80 -1.84 -9.58 1.91
C LEU A 80 -3.18 -9.98 2.53
N LEU A 81 -3.17 -10.40 3.79
CA LEU A 81 -4.36 -10.71 4.56
C LEU A 81 -4.66 -9.54 5.50
N LEU A 82 -5.92 -9.12 5.53
CA LEU A 82 -6.39 -7.99 6.32
C LEU A 82 -7.45 -8.44 7.32
N ILE A 83 -7.40 -7.90 8.54
CA ILE A 83 -8.51 -7.98 9.49
C ILE A 83 -9.01 -6.55 9.71
N ASP A 84 -10.21 -6.27 9.20
CA ASP A 84 -10.92 -5.02 9.39
C ASP A 84 -11.76 -5.11 10.67
N VAL A 85 -11.23 -4.54 11.75
CA VAL A 85 -11.84 -4.59 13.08
C VAL A 85 -12.69 -3.36 13.30
N HIS A 86 -13.94 -3.59 13.68
CA HIS A 86 -14.93 -2.59 14.02
C HIS A 86 -15.21 -2.64 15.52
N PHE A 87 -15.13 -1.48 16.19
CA PHE A 87 -15.57 -1.30 17.58
C PHE A 87 -16.90 -0.55 17.67
N ALA A 88 -17.55 -0.32 16.54
CA ALA A 88 -18.92 0.18 16.43
C ALA A 88 -19.47 -0.10 15.03
N MET A 89 -20.78 -0.08 14.90
CA MET A 89 -21.48 -0.17 13.62
C MET A 89 -21.45 1.19 12.91
N ILE A 90 -20.27 1.52 12.36
CA ILE A 90 -19.98 2.79 11.71
C ILE A 90 -19.64 2.61 10.23
N GLN A 91 -20.23 3.45 9.38
CA GLN A 91 -19.90 3.58 7.97
C GLN A 91 -19.67 5.06 7.61
N ASN A 92 -18.51 5.38 7.03
CA ASN A 92 -18.16 6.76 6.62
C ASN A 92 -18.36 7.83 7.73
N GLY A 93 -18.11 7.45 8.99
CA GLY A 93 -18.28 8.32 10.17
C GLY A 93 -19.67 8.35 10.78
N ILE A 94 -20.62 7.64 10.17
CA ILE A 94 -22.01 7.57 10.61
C ILE A 94 -22.20 6.27 11.39
N GLU A 95 -22.53 6.39 12.68
CA GLU A 95 -22.92 5.28 13.53
C GLU A 95 -24.40 4.97 13.32
N TYR A 96 -24.65 3.81 12.70
CA TYR A 96 -25.98 3.45 12.20
C TYR A 96 -26.73 2.45 13.08
N LEU A 97 -26.02 1.67 13.91
CA LEU A 97 -26.62 0.69 14.83
C LEU A 97 -25.93 0.76 16.20
N SER A 98 -26.70 0.65 17.28
CA SER A 98 -26.17 0.54 18.65
C SER A 98 -25.62 -0.85 18.89
N LEU A 99 -24.54 -0.99 19.67
CA LEU A 99 -23.99 -2.30 20.07
C LEU A 99 -24.80 -2.99 21.19
N GLU A 100 -25.71 -2.26 21.83
CA GLU A 100 -26.55 -2.77 22.91
C GLU A 100 -27.35 -3.99 22.44
N GLY A 101 -27.20 -5.12 23.14
CA GLY A 101 -27.87 -6.38 22.83
C GLY A 101 -27.35 -7.13 21.58
N ILE A 102 -26.45 -6.55 20.77
CA ILE A 102 -25.92 -7.24 19.57
C ILE A 102 -25.15 -8.50 19.97
N PHE A 103 -24.25 -8.36 20.94
CA PHE A 103 -23.41 -9.49 21.36
C PHE A 103 -24.21 -10.54 22.13
N ASP A 104 -25.31 -10.18 22.78
CA ASP A 104 -26.16 -11.11 23.51
C ASP A 104 -27.01 -11.97 22.57
N ARG A 105 -27.29 -11.45 21.36
CA ARG A 105 -28.06 -12.12 20.30
C ARG A 105 -27.19 -12.77 19.22
N ARG A 106 -25.86 -12.77 19.37
CA ARG A 106 -24.95 -13.36 18.39
C ARG A 106 -25.25 -14.85 18.20
N ILE A 107 -25.14 -15.32 16.97
CA ILE A 107 -25.40 -16.71 16.62
C ILE A 107 -24.06 -17.44 16.56
N LYS A 108 -23.93 -18.53 17.30
CA LYS A 108 -22.77 -19.42 17.19
C LYS A 108 -23.00 -20.39 16.05
N ASN A 109 -22.20 -20.27 15.00
CA ASN A 109 -22.04 -21.31 13.98
C ASN A 109 -20.93 -22.27 14.44
N ASP A 110 -20.76 -23.41 13.76
CA ASP A 110 -19.84 -24.48 14.17
C ASP A 110 -18.42 -23.98 14.54
N MET A 111 -17.93 -22.94 13.85
CA MET A 111 -16.57 -22.41 14.03
C MET A 111 -16.48 -20.96 14.51
N PHE A 112 -17.57 -20.18 14.54
CA PHE A 112 -17.47 -18.74 14.85
C PHE A 112 -18.82 -18.11 15.21
N TYR A 113 -18.77 -16.91 15.79
CA TYR A 113 -19.96 -16.11 16.05
C TYR A 113 -20.27 -15.15 14.89
N THR A 114 -21.54 -15.04 14.54
CA THR A 114 -22.09 -14.06 13.57
C THR A 114 -23.14 -13.18 14.22
N LEU A 115 -23.54 -12.11 13.53
CA LEU A 115 -24.66 -11.29 13.94
C LEU A 115 -25.97 -12.09 13.92
N SER A 116 -26.93 -11.71 14.77
CA SER A 116 -28.31 -12.21 14.67
C SER A 116 -28.90 -11.93 13.29
N ARG A 117 -29.99 -12.61 12.91
CA ARG A 117 -30.64 -12.41 11.60
C ARG A 117 -31.10 -10.96 11.40
N GLU A 118 -31.69 -10.36 12.44
CA GLU A 118 -32.16 -8.98 12.40
C GLU A 118 -31.00 -7.98 12.34
N ASP A 119 -29.94 -8.18 13.15
CA ASP A 119 -28.77 -7.30 13.14
C ASP A 119 -27.99 -7.43 11.84
N SER A 120 -27.92 -8.63 11.26
CA SER A 120 -27.36 -8.88 9.93
C SER A 120 -28.11 -8.14 8.84
N PHE A 121 -29.45 -8.19 8.85
CA PHE A 121 -30.30 -7.46 7.90
C PHE A 121 -30.02 -5.95 7.98
N LEU A 122 -30.06 -5.37 9.18
CA LEU A 122 -29.77 -3.95 9.39
C LEU A 122 -28.34 -3.58 9.00
N HIS A 123 -27.37 -4.45 9.28
CA HIS A 123 -25.99 -4.26 8.88
C HIS A 123 -25.86 -4.17 7.36
N TYR A 124 -26.36 -5.16 6.62
CA TYR A 124 -26.30 -5.13 5.14
C TYR A 124 -27.06 -3.93 4.58
N PHE A 125 -28.25 -3.63 5.11
CA PHE A 125 -29.05 -2.49 4.68
C PHE A 125 -28.29 -1.16 4.82
N TYR A 126 -27.85 -0.80 6.04
CA TYR A 126 -27.19 0.47 6.28
C TYR A 126 -25.77 0.54 5.69
N HIS A 127 -25.01 -0.56 5.73
CA HIS A 127 -23.65 -0.58 5.20
C HIS A 127 -23.62 -0.21 3.71
N ASN A 128 -24.56 -0.75 2.93
CA ASN A 128 -24.69 -0.41 1.51
C ASN A 128 -25.19 1.02 1.32
N LEU A 129 -26.28 1.44 1.97
CA LEU A 129 -26.88 2.77 1.74
C LEU A 129 -26.01 3.94 2.23
N LEU A 130 -25.22 3.75 3.29
CA LEU A 130 -24.31 4.78 3.81
C LEU A 130 -22.91 4.73 3.18
N GLY A 131 -22.56 3.58 2.63
CA GLY A 131 -21.25 3.28 2.06
C GLY A 131 -21.16 3.44 0.54
N LYS A 132 -22.27 3.20 -0.16
CA LYS A 132 -22.41 3.12 -1.62
C LYS A 132 -23.66 3.89 -2.04
N SER A 133 -23.86 4.03 -3.34
CA SER A 133 -25.04 4.68 -3.94
C SER A 133 -26.18 3.72 -4.28
N HIS A 134 -26.03 2.44 -3.94
CA HIS A 134 -26.93 1.33 -4.26
C HIS A 134 -26.59 0.11 -3.38
N ILE A 135 -27.45 -0.90 -3.36
CA ILE A 135 -27.18 -2.21 -2.77
C ILE A 135 -26.33 -3.03 -3.71
N GLN A 136 -25.17 -3.50 -3.25
CA GLN A 136 -24.31 -4.32 -4.10
C GLN A 136 -25.02 -5.63 -4.48
N VAL A 137 -24.92 -6.01 -5.76
CA VAL A 137 -25.54 -7.23 -6.31
C VAL A 137 -25.22 -8.47 -5.48
N LYS A 138 -23.98 -8.62 -4.99
CA LYS A 138 -23.57 -9.75 -4.14
C LYS A 138 -24.30 -9.84 -2.79
N HIS A 139 -24.80 -8.72 -2.26
CA HIS A 139 -25.50 -8.68 -0.97
C HIS A 139 -27.00 -8.93 -1.13
N LEU A 140 -27.55 -8.76 -2.34
CA LEU A 140 -28.99 -8.82 -2.58
C LEU A 140 -29.59 -10.22 -2.33
N PRO A 141 -28.98 -11.34 -2.74
CA PRO A 141 -29.47 -12.68 -2.39
C PRO A 141 -29.52 -12.93 -0.88
N ILE A 142 -28.49 -12.46 -0.15
CA ILE A 142 -28.40 -12.61 1.30
C ILE A 142 -29.51 -11.82 1.98
N ILE A 143 -29.72 -10.57 1.57
CA ILE A 143 -30.80 -9.72 2.10
C ILE A 143 -32.17 -10.35 1.85
N LYS A 144 -32.42 -10.85 0.64
CA LYS A 144 -33.68 -11.53 0.30
C LYS A 144 -33.90 -12.78 1.16
N LYS A 145 -32.86 -13.61 1.34
CA LYS A 145 -32.90 -14.78 2.22
C LYS A 145 -33.27 -14.39 3.66
N LEU A 146 -32.67 -13.31 4.18
CA LEU A 146 -32.97 -12.81 5.53
C LEU A 146 -34.44 -12.35 5.64
N ILE A 147 -34.93 -11.54 4.69
CA ILE A 147 -36.32 -11.07 4.65
C ILE A 147 -37.29 -12.26 4.66
N ASN A 148 -37.03 -13.26 3.82
CA ASN A 148 -37.88 -14.45 3.68
C ASN A 148 -37.81 -15.41 4.88
N SER A 149 -36.84 -15.24 5.77
CA SER A 149 -36.65 -16.13 6.93
C SER A 149 -37.56 -15.80 8.13
N GLY A 150 -38.44 -14.81 8.00
CA GLY A 150 -39.32 -14.35 9.08
C GLY A 150 -38.55 -13.58 10.16
N LEU A 151 -38.10 -12.37 9.82
CA LEU A 151 -37.41 -11.47 10.75
C LEU A 151 -38.32 -11.02 11.89
N ASN A 152 -37.78 -10.89 13.10
CA ASN A 152 -38.49 -10.25 14.20
C ASN A 152 -38.54 -8.73 13.97
N TRP A 153 -39.66 -8.27 13.40
CA TRP A 153 -39.88 -6.86 13.10
C TRP A 153 -40.01 -5.98 14.34
N GLU A 154 -40.58 -6.50 15.42
CA GLU A 154 -40.67 -5.77 16.68
C GLU A 154 -39.27 -5.41 17.20
N TYR A 155 -38.34 -6.37 17.20
CA TYR A 155 -36.94 -6.13 17.54
C TYR A 155 -36.29 -5.12 16.58
N ILE A 156 -36.48 -5.27 15.27
CA ILE A 156 -35.93 -4.33 14.27
C ILE A 156 -36.42 -2.90 14.55
N GLU A 157 -37.70 -2.74 14.87
CA GLU A 157 -38.30 -1.45 15.20
C GLU A 157 -37.65 -0.82 16.44
N THR A 158 -37.29 -1.60 17.46
CA THR A 158 -36.54 -1.08 18.63
C THR A 158 -35.16 -0.50 18.26
N LYS A 159 -34.58 -0.95 17.14
CA LYS A 159 -33.26 -0.48 16.66
C LYS A 159 -33.37 0.69 15.67
N ILE A 160 -34.54 0.92 15.10
CA ILE A 160 -34.77 1.99 14.13
C ILE A 160 -34.91 3.34 14.86
N LYS A 161 -34.03 4.29 14.53
CA LYS A 161 -33.96 5.60 15.21
C LYS A 161 -35.09 6.57 14.86
N SER A 162 -35.88 6.33 13.81
CA SER A 162 -36.97 7.25 13.42
C SER A 162 -38.07 6.60 12.59
N PRO A 163 -39.31 7.12 12.65
CA PRO A 163 -40.42 6.67 11.79
C PRO A 163 -40.11 6.79 10.29
N LYS A 164 -39.31 7.80 9.90
CA LYS A 164 -38.89 7.96 8.49
C LYS A 164 -38.04 6.78 8.03
N ILE A 165 -37.13 6.29 8.87
CA ILE A 165 -36.32 5.12 8.55
C ILE A 165 -37.18 3.86 8.47
N LYS A 166 -38.20 3.72 9.31
CA LYS A 166 -39.17 2.61 9.20
C LYS A 166 -39.84 2.60 7.83
N ASN A 167 -40.39 3.74 7.39
CA ASN A 167 -40.99 3.86 6.05
C ASN A 167 -40.02 3.50 4.91
N ILE A 168 -38.75 3.92 5.04
CA ILE A 168 -37.68 3.60 4.08
C ILE A 168 -37.40 2.10 4.06
N VAL A 169 -37.32 1.47 5.23
CA VAL A 169 -37.14 0.01 5.36
C VAL A 169 -38.33 -0.73 4.72
N ASP A 170 -39.56 -0.29 4.96
CA ASP A 170 -40.77 -0.88 4.37
C ASP A 170 -40.78 -0.77 2.84
N GLN A 171 -40.39 0.40 2.30
CA GLN A 171 -40.24 0.59 0.85
C GLN A 171 -39.17 -0.34 0.26
N PHE A 172 -38.05 -0.50 0.97
CA PHE A 172 -36.96 -1.36 0.55
C PHE A 172 -37.37 -2.83 0.50
N ILE A 173 -38.03 -3.34 1.55
CA ILE A 173 -38.46 -4.74 1.65
C ILE A 173 -39.43 -5.12 0.53
N LYS A 174 -40.31 -4.21 0.13
CA LYS A 174 -41.29 -4.45 -0.96
C LYS A 174 -40.63 -4.67 -2.31
N ALA A 175 -39.47 -4.07 -2.56
CA ALA A 175 -38.82 -4.14 -3.88
C ALA A 175 -37.29 -3.94 -3.78
N PRO A 176 -36.55 -4.87 -3.14
CA PRO A 176 -35.12 -4.70 -2.88
C PRO A 176 -34.29 -4.62 -4.16
N ASP A 177 -34.75 -5.27 -5.25
CA ASP A 177 -34.08 -5.25 -6.55
C ASP A 177 -34.00 -3.85 -7.18
N LYS A 178 -34.98 -2.98 -6.92
CA LYS A 178 -34.98 -1.60 -7.46
C LYS A 178 -33.79 -0.77 -6.98
N PHE A 179 -33.16 -1.18 -5.88
CA PHE A 179 -32.04 -0.48 -5.28
C PHE A 179 -30.68 -1.12 -5.62
N SER A 180 -30.65 -2.15 -6.48
CA SER A 180 -29.42 -2.86 -6.86
C SER A 180 -28.56 -2.09 -7.86
N GLU A 181 -29.15 -1.14 -8.58
CA GLU A 181 -28.46 -0.30 -9.56
C GLU A 181 -28.46 1.19 -9.15
N PRO A 182 -27.38 1.93 -9.48
CA PRO A 182 -27.32 3.36 -9.24
C PRO A 182 -28.23 4.10 -10.23
N SER A 183 -29.36 4.58 -9.72
CA SER A 183 -30.26 5.51 -10.41
C SER A 183 -30.42 6.80 -9.60
N ASP A 184 -30.96 7.86 -10.19
CA ASP A 184 -31.28 9.09 -9.45
C ASP A 184 -32.22 8.83 -8.27
N GLN A 185 -33.14 7.88 -8.43
CA GLN A 185 -34.05 7.47 -7.35
C GLN A 185 -33.29 6.75 -6.24
N THR A 186 -32.43 5.79 -6.57
CA THR A 186 -31.60 5.05 -5.59
C THR A 186 -30.66 6.00 -4.85
N ILE A 187 -30.05 6.96 -5.55
CA ILE A 187 -29.15 7.96 -4.97
C ILE A 187 -29.92 8.88 -4.02
N LYS A 188 -31.08 9.38 -4.42
CA LYS A 188 -31.96 10.18 -3.55
C LYS A 188 -32.33 9.42 -2.29
N PHE A 189 -32.71 8.15 -2.43
CA PHE A 189 -33.03 7.26 -1.31
C PHE A 189 -31.84 7.08 -0.34
N CYS A 190 -30.64 6.78 -0.86
CA CYS A 190 -29.42 6.68 -0.04
C CYS A 190 -29.10 7.99 0.68
N ASN A 191 -29.27 9.13 -0.01
CA ASN A 191 -29.04 10.46 0.57
C ASN A 191 -30.07 10.80 1.66
N GLU A 192 -31.33 10.39 1.50
CA GLU A 192 -32.36 10.54 2.51
C GLU A 192 -31.98 9.81 3.80
N VAL A 193 -31.62 8.52 3.71
CA VAL A 193 -31.12 7.74 4.85
C VAL A 193 -29.92 8.42 5.50
N ARG A 194 -28.94 8.84 4.69
CA ARG A 194 -27.75 9.54 5.17
C ARG A 194 -28.11 10.84 5.91
N SER A 195 -29.05 11.62 5.40
CA SER A 195 -29.49 12.88 6.00
C SER A 195 -30.11 12.68 7.38
N ILE A 196 -30.90 11.62 7.54
CA ILE A 196 -31.54 11.27 8.82
C ILE A 196 -30.48 10.97 9.87
N PHE A 197 -29.46 10.17 9.53
CA PHE A 197 -28.39 9.87 10.49
C PHE A 197 -27.48 11.07 10.80
N LEU A 198 -27.40 12.05 9.91
CA LEU A 198 -26.62 13.29 10.11
C LEU A 198 -27.35 14.32 10.98
N THR A 199 -28.61 14.11 11.34
CA THR A 199 -29.31 14.92 12.35
C THR A 199 -28.67 14.75 13.74
N SER A 200 -28.07 13.59 14.01
CA SER A 200 -27.31 13.35 15.23
C SER A 200 -26.04 14.20 15.25
N PHE A 201 -25.90 15.05 16.28
CA PHE A 201 -24.73 15.90 16.48
C PHE A 201 -23.42 15.10 16.46
N SER A 202 -23.39 13.94 17.13
CA SER A 202 -22.22 13.04 17.17
C SER A 202 -21.81 12.56 15.77
N ASN A 203 -22.78 12.18 14.92
CA ASN A 203 -22.49 11.76 13.55
C ASN A 203 -22.04 12.94 12.69
N ARG A 204 -22.68 14.10 12.82
CA ARG A 204 -22.30 15.33 12.10
C ARG A 204 -20.87 15.75 12.44
N PHE A 205 -20.53 15.75 13.72
CA PHE A 205 -19.18 16.07 14.21
C PHE A 205 -18.15 15.10 13.66
N ARG A 206 -18.39 13.78 13.75
CA ARG A 206 -17.47 12.76 13.20
C ARG A 206 -17.29 12.95 11.70
N VAL A 207 -18.36 13.13 10.92
CA VAL A 207 -18.25 13.34 9.47
C VAL A 207 -17.48 14.62 9.13
N TRP A 208 -17.72 15.71 9.87
CA TRP A 208 -16.96 16.96 9.73
C TRP A 208 -15.48 16.75 10.08
N TYR A 209 -15.17 16.10 11.19
CA TYR A 209 -13.82 15.78 11.64
C TYR A 209 -13.08 14.94 10.59
N LEU A 210 -13.72 13.88 10.08
CA LEU A 210 -13.17 13.02 9.02
C LEU A 210 -12.82 13.81 7.77
N LYS A 211 -13.71 14.70 7.31
CA LYS A 211 -13.47 15.53 6.13
C LYS A 211 -12.29 16.49 6.32
N ASN A 212 -12.12 17.04 7.52
CA ASN A 212 -11.15 18.11 7.77
C ASN A 212 -9.79 17.63 8.27
N ILE A 213 -9.74 16.57 9.08
CA ILE A 213 -8.52 16.14 9.78
C ILE A 213 -7.89 14.91 9.13
N ILE A 214 -8.68 13.89 8.74
CA ILE A 214 -8.14 12.70 8.06
C ILE A 214 -7.54 13.06 6.69
N ARG A 215 -8.10 14.04 5.96
CA ARG A 215 -7.47 14.55 4.74
C ARG A 215 -6.09 15.20 4.97
N LYS A 216 -5.82 15.70 6.17
CA LYS A 216 -4.56 16.39 6.51
C LYS A 216 -3.52 15.46 7.13
N PHE A 217 -3.95 14.47 7.90
CA PHE A 217 -3.06 13.64 8.74
C PHE A 217 -2.91 12.18 8.32
N ASN A 218 -3.73 11.66 7.40
CA ASN A 218 -3.60 10.26 6.96
C ASN A 218 -2.47 10.11 5.94
N ARG A 219 -1.23 10.19 6.41
CA ARG A 219 -0.01 9.92 5.63
C ARG A 219 0.51 8.54 6.00
N ASN A 220 -0.15 7.49 5.55
CA ASN A 220 0.57 6.24 5.36
C ASN A 220 1.72 6.57 4.41
N LYS A 221 2.95 6.55 4.93
CA LYS A 221 4.12 6.88 4.13
C LYS A 221 4.43 5.65 3.31
N GLY A 222 4.36 5.79 2.00
CA GLY A 222 4.83 4.77 1.08
C GLY A 222 6.31 4.47 1.31
N VAL A 223 6.79 3.41 0.66
CA VAL A 223 8.18 2.97 0.74
C VAL A 223 8.87 3.17 -0.59
N HIS A 224 10.17 3.45 -0.58
CA HIS A 224 10.99 3.71 -1.75
C HIS A 224 12.21 2.79 -1.76
N PHE A 225 12.23 1.88 -2.73
CA PHE A 225 13.33 0.95 -2.95
C PHE A 225 14.12 1.37 -4.18
N ALA A 226 15.44 1.37 -4.07
CA ALA A 226 16.33 1.64 -5.19
C ALA A 226 17.08 0.37 -5.60
N PHE A 227 16.96 -0.01 -6.87
CA PHE A 227 17.61 -1.20 -7.42
C PHE A 227 18.92 -0.80 -8.12
N MET A 228 20.02 -1.33 -7.61
CA MET A 228 21.39 -1.05 -8.02
C MET A 228 22.07 -2.33 -8.50
N GLY A 229 23.05 -2.19 -9.38
CA GLY A 229 23.74 -3.35 -9.97
C GLY A 229 24.29 -3.03 -11.35
N VAL A 230 25.26 -3.82 -11.79
CA VAL A 230 25.85 -3.67 -13.12
C VAL A 230 24.85 -4.01 -14.23
N ASP A 231 25.16 -3.66 -15.48
CA ASP A 231 24.37 -4.15 -16.60
C ASP A 231 24.48 -5.68 -16.71
N GLY A 232 23.38 -6.36 -17.04
CA GLY A 232 23.32 -7.83 -17.05
C GLY A 232 23.07 -8.49 -15.68
N ALA A 233 23.05 -7.71 -14.58
CA ALA A 233 22.77 -8.24 -13.23
C ALA A 233 21.28 -8.58 -12.97
N GLY A 234 20.38 -8.56 -13.97
CA GLY A 234 18.98 -8.96 -13.80
C GLY A 234 18.04 -7.94 -13.14
N LYS A 235 18.45 -6.68 -12.98
CA LYS A 235 17.62 -5.62 -12.34
C LYS A 235 16.26 -5.43 -12.99
N SER A 236 16.23 -5.21 -14.31
CA SER A 236 14.99 -4.93 -15.04
C SER A 236 14.04 -6.12 -14.96
N SER A 237 14.58 -7.34 -15.09
CA SER A 237 13.80 -8.58 -14.91
C SER A 237 13.21 -8.71 -13.51
N LEU A 238 13.99 -8.43 -12.46
CA LEU A 238 13.48 -8.46 -11.08
C LEU A 238 12.39 -7.41 -10.84
N ILE A 239 12.61 -6.17 -11.31
CA ILE A 239 11.63 -5.08 -11.18
C ILE A 239 10.33 -5.43 -11.90
N GLU A 240 10.41 -6.04 -13.08
CA GLU A 240 9.24 -6.49 -13.85
C GLU A 240 8.48 -7.62 -13.15
N THR A 241 9.19 -8.63 -12.60
CA THR A 241 8.56 -9.68 -11.80
C THR A 241 7.89 -9.10 -10.55
N LEU A 242 8.55 -8.16 -9.85
CA LEU A 242 7.97 -7.45 -8.71
C LEU A 242 6.74 -6.62 -9.11
N ASP A 243 6.77 -5.95 -10.27
CA ASP A 243 5.65 -5.18 -10.80
C ASP A 243 4.42 -6.06 -11.02
N ASN A 244 4.61 -7.25 -11.58
CA ASN A 244 3.54 -8.21 -11.80
C ASN A 244 3.00 -8.75 -10.47
N ASN A 245 3.89 -9.23 -9.59
CA ASN A 245 3.46 -9.75 -8.29
C ASN A 245 2.71 -8.69 -7.46
N LEU A 246 3.14 -7.42 -7.50
CA LEU A 246 2.47 -6.32 -6.79
C LEU A 246 1.11 -5.94 -7.37
N LYS A 247 0.84 -6.18 -8.66
CA LYS A 247 -0.50 -5.98 -9.24
C LYS A 247 -1.52 -6.95 -8.65
N ASP A 248 -1.08 -8.15 -8.29
CA ASP A 248 -1.94 -9.20 -7.74
C ASP A 248 -2.22 -8.98 -6.24
N VAL A 249 -1.41 -8.16 -5.55
CA VAL A 249 -1.63 -7.82 -4.14
C VAL A 249 -2.70 -6.73 -4.01
N LYS A 250 -3.93 -7.14 -3.69
CA LYS A 250 -5.06 -6.23 -3.45
C LYS A 250 -4.72 -5.16 -2.39
N GLY A 251 -5.14 -3.92 -2.65
CA GLY A 251 -4.98 -2.80 -1.72
C GLY A 251 -3.60 -2.15 -1.69
N VAL A 252 -2.61 -2.75 -2.36
CA VAL A 252 -1.27 -2.20 -2.51
C VAL A 252 -1.18 -1.44 -3.83
N LYS A 253 -0.55 -0.25 -3.80
CA LYS A 253 -0.30 0.56 -4.99
C LYS A 253 1.20 0.74 -5.13
N HIS A 254 1.71 0.57 -6.34
CA HIS A 254 3.12 0.76 -6.62
C HIS A 254 3.36 1.58 -7.88
N ARG A 255 4.61 2.01 -8.05
CA ARG A 255 5.09 2.76 -9.20
C ARG A 255 6.55 2.45 -9.48
N ILE A 256 6.88 2.18 -10.75
CA ILE A 256 8.26 2.10 -11.21
C ILE A 256 8.73 3.49 -11.67
N VAL A 257 9.94 3.88 -11.28
CA VAL A 257 10.55 5.16 -11.68
C VAL A 257 12.02 4.96 -12.05
N TYR A 258 12.43 5.39 -13.22
CA TYR A 258 13.85 5.43 -13.55
C TYR A 258 14.54 6.63 -12.86
N MET A 259 15.44 6.34 -11.93
CA MET A 259 16.19 7.35 -11.16
C MET A 259 17.68 7.35 -11.48
N GLY A 260 18.06 6.77 -12.61
CA GLY A 260 19.41 6.87 -13.14
C GLY A 260 19.74 8.25 -13.73
N PRO A 261 21.00 8.68 -13.65
CA PRO A 261 21.46 9.96 -14.22
C PRO A 261 21.56 9.97 -15.75
N TRP A 262 21.31 8.85 -16.44
CA TRP A 262 21.62 8.69 -17.86
C TRP A 262 20.36 8.60 -18.74
N GLY A 263 20.37 9.21 -19.93
CA GLY A 263 19.46 8.90 -21.04
C GLY A 263 17.97 9.30 -20.93
N HIS A 264 17.44 9.55 -19.74
CA HIS A 264 15.98 9.69 -19.51
C HIS A 264 15.55 11.09 -19.02
N SER A 265 16.03 12.14 -19.68
CA SER A 265 15.74 13.53 -19.30
C SER A 265 14.26 13.88 -19.41
N LEU A 266 13.63 14.23 -18.29
CA LEU A 266 12.28 14.79 -18.23
C LEU A 266 12.29 16.31 -18.38
N SER A 267 13.34 17.00 -17.92
CA SER A 267 13.44 18.46 -18.06
C SER A 267 13.94 18.86 -19.46
N PRO A 268 13.28 19.84 -20.12
CA PRO A 268 13.77 20.43 -21.37
C PRO A 268 15.19 21.00 -21.24
N TRP A 269 15.53 21.56 -20.09
CA TRP A 269 16.84 22.14 -19.80
C TRP A 269 17.96 21.09 -19.80
N HIS A 270 17.70 19.91 -19.24
CA HIS A 270 18.69 18.82 -19.22
C HIS A 270 18.92 18.24 -20.62
N LYS A 271 17.87 18.16 -21.45
CA LYS A 271 18.00 17.79 -22.88
C LYS A 271 18.91 18.77 -23.62
N TRP A 272 18.76 20.07 -23.36
CA TRP A 272 19.61 21.10 -23.97
C TRP A 272 21.09 20.97 -23.55
N VAL A 273 21.36 20.73 -22.26
CA VAL A 273 22.74 20.53 -21.75
C VAL A 273 23.39 19.27 -22.33
N LEU A 274 22.64 18.18 -22.47
CA LEU A 274 23.12 16.94 -23.09
C LEU A 274 23.35 17.07 -24.60
N ASN A 275 22.44 17.75 -25.31
CA ASN A 275 22.53 17.98 -26.76
C ASN A 275 23.74 18.84 -27.13
N LYS A 276 24.19 19.70 -26.22
CA LYS A 276 25.43 20.48 -26.39
C LYS A 276 26.72 19.65 -26.34
N GLN A 277 26.62 18.30 -26.27
CA GLN A 277 27.74 17.37 -26.18
C GLN A 277 28.85 17.91 -25.27
N ILE A 278 28.49 18.28 -24.03
CA ILE A 278 29.50 18.64 -23.04
C ILE A 278 30.29 17.36 -22.76
N SER A 279 31.37 17.17 -23.53
CA SER A 279 32.30 16.08 -23.40
C SER A 279 32.92 16.17 -22.02
N LEU A 280 32.82 15.08 -21.24
CA LEU A 280 33.56 14.98 -20.01
C LEU A 280 35.05 15.18 -20.34
N PRO A 281 35.75 16.01 -19.56
CA PRO A 281 37.13 16.34 -19.87
C PRO A 281 38.02 15.09 -19.79
N ALA A 282 38.79 14.83 -20.85
CA ALA A 282 39.94 13.94 -20.77
C ALA A 282 41.03 14.62 -19.90
N GLU A 283 41.58 13.86 -18.95
CA GLU A 283 42.44 14.39 -17.87
C GLU A 283 43.88 14.67 -18.31
N ASN A 284 44.25 14.36 -19.55
CA ASN A 284 45.64 14.43 -20.00
C ASN A 284 45.84 15.53 -21.04
N GLU A 285 46.22 16.73 -20.59
CA GLU A 285 46.97 17.72 -21.40
C GLU A 285 47.39 18.90 -20.50
N LYS A 286 48.64 19.36 -20.61
CA LYS A 286 49.12 20.58 -19.95
C LYS A 286 48.33 21.79 -20.50
N LYS A 287 47.29 22.22 -19.77
CA LYS A 287 46.39 23.32 -20.19
C LYS A 287 46.63 24.59 -19.37
N SER A 288 46.60 25.73 -20.06
CA SER A 288 46.56 27.09 -19.49
C SER A 288 45.48 27.22 -18.41
N ILE A 289 45.72 28.07 -17.40
CA ILE A 289 44.82 28.36 -16.26
C ILE A 289 43.39 28.68 -16.74
N PHE A 290 43.25 29.45 -17.82
CA PHE A 290 41.95 29.81 -18.39
C PHE A 290 41.20 28.61 -18.98
N LYS A 291 41.92 27.68 -19.63
CA LYS A 291 41.36 26.42 -20.15
C LYS A 291 40.95 25.49 -19.00
N LYS A 292 41.70 25.47 -17.88
CA LYS A 292 41.34 24.73 -16.65
C LYS A 292 40.07 25.28 -16.00
N PHE A 293 39.94 26.61 -15.89
CA PHE A 293 38.73 27.25 -15.36
C PHE A 293 37.49 26.95 -16.22
N LYS A 294 37.58 27.11 -17.54
CA LYS A 294 36.47 26.79 -18.46
C LYS A 294 36.07 25.30 -18.37
N GLN A 295 37.03 24.42 -18.12
CA GLN A 295 36.80 22.99 -17.93
C GLN A 295 36.09 22.69 -16.60
N GLN A 296 36.48 23.37 -15.52
CA GLN A 296 35.79 23.28 -14.24
C GLN A 296 34.34 23.74 -14.33
N LEU A 297 34.10 24.89 -14.98
CA LEU A 297 32.75 25.42 -15.16
C LEU A 297 31.87 24.48 -15.99
N LYS A 298 32.40 23.86 -17.06
CA LYS A 298 31.69 22.86 -17.86
C LYS A 298 31.29 21.62 -17.06
N GLY A 299 32.17 21.11 -16.20
CA GLY A 299 31.83 19.97 -15.34
C GLY A 299 30.82 20.35 -14.27
N LEU A 300 30.94 21.53 -13.67
CA LEU A 300 29.98 22.02 -12.68
C LEU A 300 28.58 22.19 -13.31
N THR A 301 28.47 22.82 -14.48
CA THR A 301 27.17 22.97 -15.18
C THR A 301 26.57 21.62 -15.55
N TYR A 302 27.39 20.66 -15.99
CA TYR A 302 26.96 19.29 -16.28
C TYR A 302 26.41 18.60 -15.03
N TYR A 303 27.16 18.53 -13.93
CA TYR A 303 26.70 17.87 -12.69
C TYR A 303 25.53 18.59 -12.03
N SER A 304 25.50 19.92 -12.06
CA SER A 304 24.36 20.71 -11.60
C SER A 304 23.11 20.41 -12.41
N SER A 305 23.23 20.26 -13.74
CA SER A 305 22.08 19.87 -14.57
C SER A 305 21.54 18.49 -14.21
N ILE A 306 22.42 17.50 -13.97
CA ILE A 306 22.00 16.16 -13.56
C ILE A 306 21.36 16.20 -12.18
N PHE A 307 21.93 16.96 -11.24
CA PHE A 307 21.38 17.15 -9.91
C PHE A 307 19.96 17.71 -9.96
N LEU A 308 19.76 18.82 -10.68
CA LEU A 308 18.45 19.45 -10.84
C LEU A 308 17.44 18.52 -11.52
N GLU A 309 17.88 17.78 -12.54
CA GLU A 309 17.06 16.77 -13.22
C GLU A 309 16.62 15.67 -12.26
N LEU A 310 17.54 15.07 -11.49
CA LEU A 310 17.22 14.02 -10.52
C LEU A 310 16.28 14.53 -9.43
N TRP A 311 16.49 15.76 -8.93
CA TRP A 311 15.59 16.39 -7.96
C TRP A 311 14.20 16.62 -8.54
N TYR A 312 14.11 17.11 -9.78
CA TYR A 312 12.84 17.29 -10.47
C TYR A 312 12.10 15.95 -10.59
N ARG A 313 12.78 14.87 -11.01
CA ARG A 313 12.18 13.52 -11.05
C ARG A 313 11.72 13.06 -9.69
N TYR A 314 12.53 13.24 -8.65
CA TYR A 314 12.17 12.85 -7.30
C TYR A 314 10.92 13.58 -6.81
N PHE A 315 10.87 14.91 -6.95
CA PHE A 315 9.73 15.71 -6.49
C PHE A 315 8.47 15.52 -7.33
N LYS A 316 8.60 15.19 -8.61
CA LYS A 316 7.47 14.96 -9.52
C LYS A 316 6.91 13.54 -9.45
N LEU A 317 7.77 12.53 -9.30
CA LEU A 317 7.40 11.13 -9.46
C LEU A 317 7.46 10.35 -8.15
N VAL A 318 8.53 10.50 -7.38
CA VAL A 318 8.80 9.68 -6.18
C VAL A 318 8.05 10.24 -4.96
N ARG A 319 8.33 11.49 -4.56
CA ARG A 319 7.75 12.10 -3.36
C ARG A 319 6.21 12.11 -3.36
N PRO A 320 5.51 12.41 -4.47
CA PRO A 320 4.05 12.36 -4.47
C PRO A 320 3.51 10.94 -4.31
N SER A 321 4.21 9.94 -4.86
CA SER A 321 3.84 8.52 -4.71
C SER A 321 4.02 8.03 -3.27
N ILE A 322 5.16 8.34 -2.64
CA ILE A 322 5.39 8.05 -1.21
C ILE A 322 4.33 8.75 -0.34
N LYS A 323 4.03 10.03 -0.61
CA LYS A 323 2.99 10.77 0.14
C LYS A 323 1.58 10.18 -0.02
N LYS A 324 1.33 9.41 -1.08
CA LYS A 324 0.07 8.71 -1.36
C LYS A 324 0.07 7.28 -0.79
N GLY A 325 1.09 6.87 -0.04
CA GLY A 325 1.20 5.51 0.51
C GLY A 325 1.62 4.45 -0.50
N GLN A 326 2.20 4.84 -1.64
CA GLN A 326 2.60 3.90 -2.69
C GLN A 326 4.01 3.37 -2.49
N ILE A 327 4.25 2.15 -2.94
CA ILE A 327 5.58 1.57 -3.11
C ILE A 327 6.22 2.19 -4.36
N VAL A 328 7.44 2.69 -4.25
CA VAL A 328 8.22 3.20 -5.39
C VAL A 328 9.39 2.26 -5.62
N LEU A 329 9.42 1.63 -6.79
CA LEU A 329 10.55 0.81 -7.26
C LEU A 329 11.39 1.66 -8.21
N SER A 330 12.60 2.04 -7.80
CA SER A 330 13.49 2.83 -8.64
C SER A 330 14.50 1.96 -9.39
N ASP A 331 14.46 2.00 -10.72
CA ASP A 331 15.53 1.46 -11.55
C ASP A 331 16.68 2.47 -11.58
N ARG A 332 17.81 2.08 -10.96
CA ARG A 332 18.98 2.92 -10.65
C ARG A 332 18.68 4.05 -9.69
N TYR A 333 19.75 4.69 -9.21
CA TYR A 333 19.66 5.82 -8.31
C TYR A 333 20.83 6.79 -8.46
N VAL A 334 20.80 7.87 -7.68
CA VAL A 334 21.86 8.91 -7.67
C VAL A 334 23.26 8.33 -7.42
N TYR A 335 23.36 7.18 -6.76
CA TYR A 335 24.63 6.52 -6.44
C TYR A 335 25.43 6.10 -7.69
N ASP A 336 24.79 5.93 -8.85
CA ASP A 336 25.47 5.69 -10.13
C ASP A 336 26.43 6.84 -10.51
N LEU A 337 26.17 8.07 -10.05
CA LEU A 337 27.05 9.21 -10.30
C LEU A 337 28.44 9.02 -9.73
N ARG A 338 28.58 8.30 -8.61
CA ARG A 338 29.89 8.17 -7.98
C ARG A 338 30.92 7.44 -8.85
N HIS A 339 30.49 6.60 -9.79
CA HIS A 339 31.46 5.73 -10.47
C HIS A 339 31.16 5.41 -11.95
N ILE A 340 29.94 5.62 -12.48
CA ILE A 340 29.57 5.07 -13.79
C ILE A 340 29.16 6.18 -14.75
N TYR A 341 29.90 6.43 -15.84
CA TYR A 341 29.36 7.12 -17.02
C TYR A 341 29.67 6.33 -18.29
N LYS A 342 28.65 5.82 -19.01
CA LYS A 342 28.82 5.13 -20.31
C LYS A 342 30.01 4.15 -20.33
N LYS A 343 30.08 3.24 -19.35
CA LYS A 343 31.16 2.24 -19.17
C LYS A 343 32.56 2.81 -18.87
N ARG A 344 32.68 4.10 -18.53
CA ARG A 344 33.94 4.74 -18.12
C ARG A 344 33.85 5.21 -16.65
N PRO A 345 34.84 4.88 -15.81
CA PRO A 345 34.92 5.47 -14.48
C PRO A 345 35.11 6.98 -14.61
N VAL A 346 34.26 7.76 -13.95
CA VAL A 346 34.37 9.22 -14.02
C VAL A 346 35.51 9.68 -13.10
N LYS A 347 36.66 9.98 -13.71
CA LYS A 347 37.82 10.60 -13.06
C LYS A 347 37.60 12.12 -13.07
N GLY A 348 37.11 12.68 -11.96
CA GLY A 348 36.82 14.12 -11.83
C GLY A 348 35.62 14.45 -10.92
N PHE A 349 35.59 15.68 -10.38
CA PHE A 349 34.48 16.24 -9.57
C PHE A 349 34.00 15.34 -8.42
N ARG A 350 34.93 14.61 -7.80
CA ARG A 350 34.62 13.61 -6.76
C ARG A 350 33.87 14.24 -5.58
N PHE A 351 34.24 15.45 -5.20
CA PHE A 351 33.58 16.25 -4.16
C PHE A 351 32.13 16.56 -4.56
N ALA A 352 31.88 17.19 -5.72
CA ALA A 352 30.52 17.53 -6.15
C ALA A 352 29.60 16.30 -6.21
N ARG A 353 30.09 15.17 -6.74
CA ARG A 353 29.34 13.91 -6.81
C ARG A 353 29.06 13.32 -5.43
N PHE A 354 30.02 13.43 -4.51
CA PHE A 354 29.83 13.07 -3.11
C PHE A 354 28.71 13.88 -2.47
N PHE A 355 28.69 15.21 -2.62
CA PHE A 355 27.64 16.07 -2.08
C PHE A 355 26.28 15.81 -2.70
N ILE A 356 26.22 15.62 -4.02
CA ILE A 356 24.99 15.23 -4.71
C ILE A 356 24.41 13.98 -4.06
N CYS A 357 25.20 12.92 -3.88
CA CYS A 357 24.73 11.68 -3.26
C CYS A 357 24.38 11.85 -1.77
N LYS A 358 25.11 12.68 -1.04
CA LYS A 358 24.91 12.91 0.40
C LYS A 358 23.61 13.67 0.70
N PHE A 359 23.27 14.66 -0.14
CA PHE A 359 22.09 15.51 0.05
C PHE A 359 20.85 15.04 -0.72
N PHE A 360 21.00 14.11 -1.66
CA PHE A 360 19.84 13.52 -2.30
C PHE A 360 19.01 12.75 -1.27
N PRO A 361 17.67 12.76 -1.38
CA PRO A 361 16.82 11.95 -0.51
C PRO A 361 17.29 10.50 -0.50
N LYS A 362 17.34 9.87 0.68
CA LYS A 362 17.71 8.46 0.78
C LYS A 362 16.49 7.59 0.46
N PRO A 363 16.64 6.50 -0.31
CA PRO A 363 15.62 5.47 -0.37
C PRO A 363 15.53 4.78 0.99
N ASP A 364 14.42 4.09 1.23
CA ASP A 364 14.19 3.35 2.46
C ASP A 364 15.02 2.07 2.49
N ASN A 365 15.32 1.51 1.32
CA ASN A 365 16.27 0.42 1.19
C ASN A 365 16.90 0.42 -0.22
N VAL A 366 18.17 0.02 -0.30
CA VAL A 366 18.86 -0.19 -1.57
C VAL A 366 19.03 -1.69 -1.83
N VAL A 367 18.51 -2.16 -2.95
CA VAL A 367 18.65 -3.55 -3.41
C VAL A 367 19.81 -3.63 -4.38
N PHE A 368 20.94 -4.20 -3.96
CA PHE A 368 22.11 -4.40 -4.79
C PHE A 368 22.12 -5.81 -5.39
N LEU A 369 21.92 -5.90 -6.69
CA LEU A 369 21.97 -7.16 -7.44
C LEU A 369 23.38 -7.40 -7.96
N TYR A 370 23.90 -8.59 -7.69
CA TYR A 370 25.23 -9.01 -8.14
C TYR A 370 25.26 -10.48 -8.57
N ASN A 371 26.32 -10.84 -9.29
CA ASN A 371 26.68 -12.21 -9.63
C ASN A 371 28.17 -12.27 -9.94
N GLU A 372 28.72 -13.46 -10.11
CA GLU A 372 30.09 -13.60 -10.60
C GLU A 372 30.26 -12.92 -11.97
N PRO A 373 31.37 -12.21 -12.21
CA PRO A 373 31.59 -11.54 -13.50
C PRO A 373 31.46 -12.46 -14.70
N LYS A 374 31.91 -13.72 -14.59
CA LYS A 374 31.81 -14.73 -15.65
C LYS A 374 30.35 -14.98 -16.05
N VAL A 375 29.48 -15.22 -15.07
CA VAL A 375 28.03 -15.42 -15.28
C VAL A 375 27.37 -14.20 -15.94
N ILE A 376 27.80 -12.99 -15.60
CA ILE A 376 27.25 -11.76 -16.21
C ILE A 376 27.72 -11.61 -17.67
N VAL A 377 28.98 -11.96 -17.96
CA VAL A 377 29.50 -12.00 -19.34
C VAL A 377 28.78 -13.06 -20.17
N GLU A 378 28.49 -14.23 -19.62
CA GLU A 378 27.68 -15.25 -20.30
C GLU A 378 26.29 -14.73 -20.68
N ARG A 379 25.64 -13.97 -19.77
CA ARG A 379 24.34 -13.33 -20.04
C ARG A 379 24.41 -12.19 -21.05
N LYS A 380 25.54 -11.47 -21.09
CA LYS A 380 25.78 -10.32 -21.97
C LYS A 380 27.23 -10.34 -22.46
N PRO A 381 27.52 -11.07 -23.55
CA PRO A 381 28.89 -11.26 -24.06
C PRO A 381 29.63 -9.96 -24.42
N GLN A 382 28.90 -8.87 -24.64
CA GLN A 382 29.43 -7.53 -24.91
C GLN A 382 30.01 -6.80 -23.67
N LEU A 383 30.08 -7.47 -22.51
CA LEU A 383 30.62 -6.92 -21.27
C LEU A 383 31.96 -7.57 -20.93
N ASP A 384 32.82 -6.80 -20.28
CA ASP A 384 34.14 -7.25 -19.81
C ASP A 384 34.11 -7.61 -18.32
N ALA A 385 34.64 -8.79 -17.97
CA ALA A 385 34.64 -9.32 -16.63
C ALA A 385 35.42 -8.43 -15.63
N GLN A 386 36.54 -7.82 -16.06
CA GLN A 386 37.32 -6.94 -15.19
C GLN A 386 36.53 -5.67 -14.86
N SER A 387 35.91 -5.07 -15.87
CA SER A 387 35.04 -3.91 -15.72
C SER A 387 33.85 -4.21 -14.82
N ILE A 388 33.20 -5.37 -14.98
CA ILE A 388 32.11 -5.82 -14.11
C ILE A 388 32.58 -5.90 -12.65
N LYS A 389 33.70 -6.57 -12.38
CA LYS A 389 34.27 -6.68 -11.02
C LYS A 389 34.53 -5.30 -10.41
N MET A 390 35.22 -4.44 -11.16
CA MET A 390 35.50 -3.07 -10.76
C MET A 390 34.21 -2.30 -10.40
N PHE A 391 33.15 -2.40 -11.22
CA PHE A 391 31.89 -1.72 -10.94
C PHE A 391 31.16 -2.28 -9.73
N GLN A 392 31.20 -3.60 -9.51
CA GLN A 392 30.61 -4.21 -8.32
C GLN A 392 31.33 -3.77 -7.04
N ASP A 393 32.66 -3.69 -7.07
CA ASP A 393 33.45 -3.24 -5.92
C ASP A 393 33.15 -1.77 -5.60
N TYR A 394 32.93 -0.93 -6.60
CA TYR A 394 32.48 0.44 -6.41
C TYR A 394 31.09 0.56 -5.80
N TYR A 395 30.15 -0.30 -6.21
CA TYR A 395 28.84 -0.33 -5.58
C TYR A 395 28.95 -0.77 -4.12
N ARG A 396 29.70 -1.83 -3.83
CA ARG A 396 29.95 -2.30 -2.45
C ARG A 396 30.53 -1.18 -1.58
N ASP A 397 31.56 -0.48 -2.05
CA ASP A 397 32.15 0.63 -1.32
C ASP A 397 31.16 1.78 -1.07
N THR A 398 30.39 2.16 -2.09
CA THR A 398 29.39 3.22 -1.96
C THR A 398 28.30 2.85 -0.95
N LEU A 399 27.82 1.62 -1.00
CA LEU A 399 26.67 1.14 -0.22
C LEU A 399 26.99 0.87 1.26
N LYS A 400 28.26 0.74 1.66
CA LYS A 400 28.66 0.67 3.08
C LYS A 400 28.07 1.78 3.95
N ASN A 401 27.77 2.94 3.36
CA ASN A 401 27.24 4.12 4.06
C ASN A 401 25.71 4.21 4.05
N TYR A 402 25.01 3.19 3.54
CA TYR A 402 23.56 3.20 3.36
C TYR A 402 22.96 1.86 3.77
N GLU A 403 21.69 1.89 4.19
CA GLU A 403 20.91 0.68 4.40
C GLU A 403 20.69 -0.02 3.06
N HIS A 404 21.24 -1.22 2.93
CA HIS A 404 21.22 -1.96 1.69
C HIS A 404 21.12 -3.46 1.94
N GLN A 405 20.57 -4.16 0.96
CA GLN A 405 20.59 -5.61 0.87
C GLN A 405 21.33 -6.03 -0.38
N GLN A 406 22.08 -7.12 -0.30
CA GLN A 406 22.75 -7.72 -1.45
C GLN A 406 22.00 -8.98 -1.86
N ILE A 407 21.68 -9.09 -3.15
CA ILE A 407 20.98 -10.24 -3.72
C ILE A 407 21.89 -10.86 -4.77
N LEU A 408 22.29 -12.12 -4.51
CA LEU A 408 22.95 -12.95 -5.50
C LEU A 408 21.89 -13.39 -6.54
N THR A 409 22.22 -13.23 -7.82
CA THR A 409 21.27 -13.48 -8.93
C THR A 409 21.53 -14.83 -9.59
N ASP A 410 21.75 -15.86 -8.79
CA ASP A 410 21.95 -17.27 -9.15
C ASP A 410 20.62 -18.01 -9.37
N ARG A 411 19.55 -17.55 -8.72
CA ARG A 411 18.20 -18.12 -8.80
C ARG A 411 17.31 -17.41 -9.83
N SER A 412 16.17 -18.03 -10.12
CA SER A 412 15.18 -17.46 -11.04
C SER A 412 14.64 -16.12 -10.51
N PRO A 413 14.25 -15.18 -11.40
CA PRO A 413 13.67 -13.90 -10.99
C PRO A 413 12.44 -14.04 -10.09
N GLY A 414 11.66 -15.11 -10.24
CA GLY A 414 10.50 -15.41 -9.40
C GLY A 414 10.86 -15.53 -7.92
N ILE A 415 11.80 -16.42 -7.57
CA ILE A 415 12.21 -16.65 -6.18
C ILE A 415 12.80 -15.37 -5.57
N LEU A 416 13.63 -14.67 -6.34
CA LEU A 416 14.23 -13.40 -5.88
C LEU A 416 13.19 -12.31 -5.68
N ALA A 417 12.14 -12.28 -6.51
CA ALA A 417 11.03 -11.35 -6.38
C ALA A 417 10.21 -11.65 -5.12
N GLU A 418 9.92 -12.91 -4.81
CA GLU A 418 9.18 -13.29 -3.60
C GLU A 418 9.92 -12.88 -2.31
N GLU A 419 11.22 -13.14 -2.23
CA GLU A 419 12.06 -12.74 -1.10
C GLU A 419 12.11 -11.21 -0.96
N THR A 420 12.28 -10.50 -2.09
CA THR A 420 12.33 -9.05 -2.11
C THR A 420 10.98 -8.44 -1.72
N LEU A 421 9.89 -9.02 -2.22
CA LEU A 421 8.53 -8.57 -1.97
C LEU A 421 8.14 -8.77 -0.50
N SER A 422 8.52 -9.90 0.10
CA SER A 422 8.29 -10.18 1.53
C SER A 422 8.93 -9.11 2.42
N LYS A 423 10.19 -8.74 2.15
CA LYS A 423 10.89 -7.65 2.88
C LYS A 423 10.25 -6.29 2.63
N LEU A 424 9.83 -6.04 1.40
CA LEU A 424 9.15 -4.81 1.02
C LEU A 424 7.86 -4.63 1.81
N MET A 425 7.05 -5.68 1.86
CA MET A 425 5.79 -5.70 2.60
C MET A 425 6.03 -5.53 4.10
N ALA A 426 7.04 -6.19 4.67
CA ALA A 426 7.41 -5.98 6.07
C ALA A 426 7.73 -4.50 6.38
N LEU A 427 8.53 -3.83 5.53
CA LEU A 427 8.85 -2.41 5.69
C LEU A 427 7.63 -1.49 5.49
N LEU A 428 6.70 -1.85 4.60
CA LEU A 428 5.45 -1.11 4.40
C LEU A 428 4.51 -1.23 5.60
N LEU A 429 4.43 -2.42 6.21
CA LEU A 429 3.56 -2.69 7.35
C LEU A 429 4.08 -2.03 8.64
N ASN A 430 5.40 -2.00 8.86
CA ASN A 430 6.02 -1.41 10.06
C ASN A 430 6.07 0.13 10.07
N ARG A 431 5.57 0.82 9.04
CA ARG A 431 5.69 2.28 8.87
C ARG A 431 4.51 3.11 9.34
N ASN A 432 3.42 2.46 9.71
CA ASN A 432 2.21 3.09 10.23
C ASN A 432 2.06 2.74 11.71
#